data_AF-A0A1B6J8S0-F1
#
_entry.id   AF-A0A1B6J8S0-F1
#
_cell.length_a   1.000
_cell.length_b   1.000
_cell.length_c   1.000
_cell.angle_alpha   90.00
_cell.angle_beta   90.00
_cell.angle_gamma   90.00
#
_symmetry.space_group_name_H-M   'P 1'
#
loop_
_entity.id
_entity.type
_entity.pdbx_description
1 polymer ?
#
loop_
_entity_poly.entity_id
_entity_poly.type
_entity_poly.pdbx_seq_one_letter_code
_entity_poly.pdbx_strand_id
1 'polypeptide(L)'
;RQLRQGLAKCYVVAFENRKAVNEATITPHTLHFVKKLVSTFGIGVENISSSVNTNASSSASESLARRAQVTIQDPVFQRMKGQFTADFDFNVPGAMKLHNLIHKLKKWIKILEAKTKLLPKSFLIEEKCRFLS
;
A
#
# COMPACT_ATOMS: atom_id res chain seq x y z
N ARG A 1 0.83 -6.37 -3.40
CA ARG A 1 0.05 -6.25 -4.67
C ARG A 1 -0.13 -4.80 -5.11
N GLN A 2 -0.76 -3.93 -4.32
CA GLN A 2 -1.02 -2.52 -4.66
C GLN A 2 0.23 -1.72 -5.08
N LEU A 3 1.36 -1.89 -4.40
CA LEU A 3 2.63 -1.24 -4.79
C LEU A 3 3.09 -1.63 -6.21
N ARG A 4 2.89 -2.89 -6.62
CA ARG A 4 3.25 -3.35 -7.97
C ARG A 4 2.32 -2.72 -9.02
N GLN A 5 1.04 -2.54 -8.71
CA GLN A 5 0.11 -1.81 -9.58
C GLN A 5 0.50 -0.33 -9.71
N GLY A 6 0.88 0.31 -8.60
CA GLY A 6 1.43 1.67 -8.63
C GLY A 6 2.69 1.78 -9.48
N LEU A 7 3.59 0.79 -9.37
CA LEU A 7 4.83 0.74 -10.16
C LEU A 7 4.53 0.57 -11.66
N ALA A 8 3.59 -0.30 -12.01
CA ALA A 8 3.15 -0.47 -13.40
C ALA A 8 2.58 0.84 -13.98
N LYS A 9 1.75 1.57 -13.23
CA LYS A 9 1.25 2.90 -13.62
C LYS A 9 2.39 3.88 -13.87
N CYS A 10 3.41 3.89 -13.00
CA CYS A 10 4.59 4.75 -13.19
C CYS A 10 5.37 4.39 -14.47
N TYR A 11 5.48 3.10 -14.80
CA TYR A 11 6.16 2.68 -16.03
C TYR A 11 5.43 3.09 -17.30
N VAL A 12 4.09 3.11 -17.29
CA VAL A 12 3.31 3.67 -18.40
C VAL A 12 3.67 5.14 -18.62
N VAL A 13 3.64 5.96 -17.57
CA VAL A 13 4.00 7.39 -17.65
C VAL A 13 5.46 7.58 -18.10
N ALA A 14 6.39 6.75 -17.60
CA ALA A 14 7.79 6.82 -17.99
C ALA A 14 7.98 6.49 -19.48
N PHE A 15 7.23 5.52 -19.99
CA PHE A 15 7.27 5.15 -21.41
C PHE A 15 6.72 6.26 -22.31
N GLU A 16 5.62 6.90 -21.93
CA GLU A 16 5.06 8.06 -22.63
C GLU A 16 6.06 9.23 -22.65
N ASN A 17 6.81 9.42 -21.57
CA ASN A 17 7.83 10.46 -21.41
C ASN A 17 9.26 9.97 -21.71
N ARG A 18 9.43 8.92 -22.54
CA ARG A 18 10.73 8.24 -22.77
C ARG A 18 11.88 9.14 -23.22
N LYS A 19 11.60 10.29 -23.83
CA LYS A 19 12.61 11.27 -24.25
C LYS A 19 13.21 12.07 -23.08
N ALA A 20 12.48 12.18 -21.96
CA ALA A 20 12.85 13.01 -20.81
C ALA A 20 12.32 12.41 -19.49
N VAL A 21 12.56 11.12 -19.24
CA VAL A 21 12.04 10.39 -18.07
C VAL A 21 12.47 11.04 -16.73
N ASN A 22 13.66 11.62 -16.70
CA ASN A 22 14.18 12.30 -15.50
C ASN A 22 13.40 13.57 -15.16
N GLU A 23 12.79 14.22 -16.15
CA GLU A 23 12.02 15.44 -15.96
C GLU A 23 10.56 15.16 -15.64
N ALA A 24 10.05 13.99 -16.06
CA ALA A 24 8.68 13.55 -15.88
C ALA A 24 8.21 13.65 -14.43
N THR A 25 6.98 14.14 -14.27
CA THR A 25 6.31 14.31 -12.98
C THR A 25 5.21 13.27 -12.80
N ILE A 26 4.81 13.06 -11.55
CA ILE A 26 3.73 12.16 -11.20
C ILE A 26 2.41 12.75 -11.72
N THR A 27 1.64 11.96 -12.47
CA THR A 27 0.31 12.38 -12.92
C THR A 27 -0.67 12.50 -11.75
N PRO A 28 -1.68 13.39 -11.80
CA PRO A 28 -2.65 13.55 -10.72
C PRO A 28 -3.34 12.23 -10.32
N HIS A 29 -3.65 11.38 -11.31
CA HIS A 29 -4.25 10.07 -11.07
C HIS A 29 -3.30 9.11 -10.33
N THR A 30 -2.01 9.12 -10.67
CA THR A 30 -1.00 8.32 -9.95
C THR A 30 -0.80 8.85 -8.54
N LEU A 31 -0.77 10.16 -8.35
CA LEU A 31 -0.66 10.79 -7.04
C LEU A 31 -1.85 10.39 -6.14
N HIS A 32 -3.08 10.48 -6.64
CA HIS A 32 -4.27 10.08 -5.90
C HIS A 32 -4.22 8.60 -5.50
N PHE A 33 -3.83 7.72 -6.43
CA PHE A 33 -3.64 6.31 -6.15
C PHE A 33 -2.63 6.08 -5.02
N VAL A 34 -1.47 6.75 -5.05
CA VAL A 34 -0.44 6.59 -4.01
C VAL A 34 -0.90 7.16 -2.68
N LYS A 35 -1.58 8.32 -2.66
CA LYS A 35 -2.17 8.87 -1.42
C LYS A 35 -3.16 7.89 -0.78
N LYS A 36 -4.03 7.25 -1.58
CA LYS A 36 -4.95 6.20 -1.10
C LYS A 36 -4.17 4.98 -0.58
N LEU A 37 -3.09 4.60 -1.24
CA LEU A 37 -2.25 3.48 -0.81
C LEU A 37 -1.59 3.76 0.55
N VAL A 38 -1.11 4.98 0.77
CA VAL A 38 -0.53 5.42 2.07
C VAL A 38 -1.59 5.44 3.16
N SER A 39 -2.77 6.00 2.90
CA SER A 39 -3.82 6.09 3.92
C SER A 39 -4.36 4.73 4.36
N THR A 40 -4.35 3.74 3.46
CA THR A 40 -4.90 2.39 3.71
C THR A 40 -3.83 1.34 4.05
N PHE A 41 -2.58 1.75 4.23
CA PHE A 41 -1.46 0.83 4.44
C PHE A 41 -1.70 -0.13 5.63
N GLY A 42 -1.68 -1.43 5.33
CA GLY A 42 -1.79 -2.51 6.33
C GLY A 42 -3.18 -2.75 6.92
N ILE A 43 -4.17 -1.94 6.54
CA ILE A 43 -5.51 -1.99 7.13
C ILE A 43 -6.52 -2.63 6.17
N GLY A 44 -6.26 -2.58 4.86
CA GLY A 44 -7.04 -3.34 3.86
C GLY A 44 -8.46 -2.83 3.63
N VAL A 45 -8.85 -1.70 4.24
CA VAL A 45 -10.18 -1.10 4.10
C VAL A 45 -10.06 0.35 3.70
N GLU A 46 -10.82 0.76 2.69
CA GLU A 46 -10.78 2.09 2.09
C GLU A 46 -11.53 3.18 2.88
N ASN A 47 -12.09 2.88 4.07
CA ASN A 47 -13.08 3.78 4.69
C ASN A 47 -13.15 3.82 6.24
N ILE A 48 -12.10 3.48 7.00
CA ILE A 48 -12.25 3.38 8.48
C ILE A 48 -12.45 4.74 9.17
N SER A 49 -11.99 5.86 8.61
CA SER A 49 -12.25 7.18 9.22
C SER A 49 -13.74 7.56 9.24
N SER A 50 -14.58 6.90 8.45
CA SER A 50 -16.05 7.11 8.39
C SER A 50 -16.85 5.87 8.78
N SER A 51 -16.21 4.74 9.09
CA SER A 51 -16.86 3.48 9.45
C SER A 51 -16.65 3.04 10.91
N VAL A 52 -16.23 3.95 11.80
CA VAL A 52 -16.40 3.72 13.25
C VAL A 52 -17.90 3.76 13.65
N ASN A 53 -18.79 4.20 12.75
CA ASN A 53 -20.23 4.36 12.99
C ASN A 53 -21.15 3.49 12.13
N THR A 54 -20.64 2.57 11.30
CA THR A 54 -21.51 1.71 10.46
C THR A 54 -21.42 0.25 10.85
N ASN A 55 -22.52 -0.23 11.43
CA ASN A 55 -22.86 -1.63 11.68
C ASN A 55 -22.90 -2.43 10.37
N ALA A 56 -21.75 -2.72 9.76
CA ALA A 56 -21.65 -3.65 8.63
C ALA A 56 -21.75 -5.09 9.18
N SER A 57 -22.99 -5.54 9.38
CA SER A 57 -23.41 -6.86 9.83
C SER A 57 -23.08 -7.96 8.82
N SER A 58 -21.80 -8.31 8.71
CA SER A 58 -21.36 -9.60 8.16
C SER A 58 -20.23 -10.16 9.04
N SER A 59 -20.28 -11.46 9.36
CA SER A 59 -19.28 -12.13 10.21
C SER A 59 -17.85 -11.99 9.66
N ALA A 60 -17.70 -11.87 8.33
CA ALA A 60 -16.43 -11.61 7.66
C ALA A 60 -15.89 -10.20 7.96
N SER A 61 -16.74 -9.17 7.94
CA SER A 61 -16.37 -7.78 8.24
C SER A 61 -15.90 -7.61 9.68
N GLU A 62 -16.55 -8.28 10.63
CA GLU A 62 -16.19 -8.21 12.06
C GLU A 62 -14.81 -8.84 12.33
N SER A 63 -14.53 -10.01 11.74
CA SER A 63 -13.22 -10.68 11.89
C SER A 63 -12.07 -9.87 11.28
N LEU A 64 -12.32 -9.18 10.14
CA LEU A 64 -11.34 -8.28 9.52
C LEU A 64 -11.13 -7.02 10.36
N ALA A 65 -12.20 -6.44 10.91
CA ALA A 65 -12.12 -5.26 11.78
C ALA A 65 -11.30 -5.56 13.06
N ARG A 66 -11.52 -6.72 13.71
CA ARG A 66 -10.70 -7.12 14.86
C ARG A 66 -9.23 -7.33 14.49
N ARG A 67 -8.93 -7.98 13.36
CA ARG A 67 -7.55 -8.16 12.87
C ARG A 67 -6.87 -6.81 12.59
N ALA A 68 -7.60 -5.86 12.00
CA ALA A 68 -7.11 -4.51 11.78
C ALA A 68 -6.81 -3.79 13.10
N GLN A 69 -7.70 -3.89 14.10
CA GLN A 69 -7.50 -3.29 15.43
C GLN A 69 -6.26 -3.83 16.16
N VAL A 70 -6.02 -5.15 16.09
CA VAL A 70 -4.82 -5.77 16.68
C VAL A 70 -3.56 -5.31 15.95
N THR A 71 -3.60 -5.28 14.61
CA THR A 71 -2.46 -4.82 13.78
C THR A 71 -2.12 -3.35 14.07
N ILE A 72 -3.12 -2.49 14.27
CA ILE A 72 -2.92 -1.07 14.62
C ILE A 72 -2.20 -0.91 15.96
N GLN A 73 -2.39 -1.81 16.91
CA GLN A 73 -1.72 -1.72 18.21
C GLN A 73 -0.30 -2.31 18.20
N ASP A 74 0.09 -3.02 17.14
CA ASP A 74 1.42 -3.61 17.02
C ASP A 74 2.50 -2.50 16.86
N PRO A 75 3.49 -2.41 17.78
CA PRO A 75 4.52 -1.37 17.73
C PRO A 75 5.52 -1.53 16.57
N VAL A 76 5.68 -2.73 16.03
CA VAL A 76 6.46 -3.00 14.81
C VAL A 76 5.67 -2.52 13.59
N PHE A 77 4.36 -2.78 13.56
CA PHE A 77 3.48 -2.27 12.51
C PHE A 77 3.45 -0.73 12.50
N GLN A 78 3.27 -0.08 13.66
CA GLN A 78 3.26 1.38 13.75
C GLN A 78 4.57 2.01 13.28
N ARG A 79 5.72 1.43 13.64
CA ARG A 79 7.02 1.86 13.12
C ARG A 79 7.11 1.72 11.60
N MET A 80 6.65 0.60 11.06
CA MET A 80 6.65 0.37 9.60
C MET A 80 5.70 1.33 8.88
N LYS A 81 4.51 1.57 9.42
CA LYS A 81 3.53 2.54 8.90
C LYS A 81 4.10 3.96 8.93
N GLY A 82 4.78 4.34 10.02
CA GLY A 82 5.45 5.64 10.12
C GLY A 82 6.54 5.82 9.06
N GLN A 83 7.40 4.82 8.89
CA GLN A 83 8.41 4.80 7.81
C GLN A 83 7.77 4.87 6.43
N PHE A 84 6.67 4.13 6.22
CA PHE A 84 5.93 4.12 4.97
C PHE A 84 5.40 5.52 4.64
N THR A 85 4.68 6.14 5.56
CA THR A 85 4.12 7.48 5.38
C THR A 85 5.21 8.52 5.12
N ALA A 86 6.31 8.49 5.87
CA ALA A 86 7.42 9.42 5.68
C ALA A 86 8.08 9.28 4.31
N ASP A 87 8.30 8.04 3.85
CA ASP A 87 8.87 7.79 2.53
C ASP A 87 7.95 8.30 1.40
N PHE A 88 6.64 8.38 1.60
CA PHE A 88 5.68 8.91 0.62
C PHE A 88 5.18 10.33 0.92
N ASP A 89 6.00 11.14 1.60
CA ASP A 89 5.73 12.58 1.71
C ASP A 89 5.96 13.27 0.35
N PHE A 90 4.92 13.97 -0.12
CA PHE A 90 4.92 14.70 -1.38
C PHE A 90 5.13 16.21 -1.22
N ASN A 91 5.29 16.70 0.02
CA ASN A 91 5.56 18.12 0.30
C ASN A 91 7.05 18.47 0.20
N VAL A 92 7.92 17.46 0.17
CA VAL A 92 9.38 17.68 0.06
C VAL A 92 9.80 17.98 -1.39
N PRO A 93 10.83 18.81 -1.60
CA PRO A 93 11.34 19.12 -2.92
C PRO A 93 11.68 17.87 -3.73
N GLY A 94 11.26 17.84 -5.00
CA GLY A 94 11.52 16.71 -5.89
C GLY A 94 10.66 15.47 -5.64
N ALA A 95 9.79 15.43 -4.62
CA ALA A 95 8.91 14.28 -4.38
C ALA A 95 7.94 14.00 -5.53
N MET A 96 7.61 15.03 -6.32
CA MET A 96 6.73 14.95 -7.48
C MET A 96 7.42 14.37 -8.72
N LYS A 97 8.72 14.07 -8.68
CA LYS A 97 9.44 13.46 -9.79
C LYS A 97 9.09 11.98 -9.93
N LEU A 98 8.80 11.54 -11.15
CA LEU A 98 8.37 10.17 -11.43
C LEU A 98 9.42 9.13 -11.02
N HIS A 99 10.70 9.39 -11.29
CA HIS A 99 11.80 8.49 -10.95
C HIS A 99 11.93 8.27 -9.43
N ASN A 100 11.65 9.31 -8.62
CA ASN A 100 11.64 9.22 -7.16
C ASN A 100 10.51 8.30 -6.67
N LEU A 101 9.31 8.42 -7.25
CA LEU A 101 8.20 7.52 -6.93
C LEU A 101 8.52 6.06 -7.31
N ILE A 102 9.09 5.83 -8.49
CA ILE A 102 9.52 4.48 -8.94
C ILE A 102 10.52 3.88 -7.94
N HIS A 103 11.52 4.65 -7.52
CA HIS A 103 12.53 4.20 -6.56
C HIS A 103 11.89 3.81 -5.22
N LYS A 104 11.03 4.68 -4.67
CA LYS A 104 10.29 4.44 -3.42
C LYS A 104 9.41 3.19 -3.49
N LEU A 105 8.65 3.03 -4.58
CA LEU A 105 7.81 1.85 -4.81
C LEU A 105 8.63 0.55 -4.86
N LYS A 106 9.75 0.55 -5.60
CA LYS A 106 10.68 -0.60 -5.67
C LYS A 106 11.26 -0.95 -4.30
N LYS A 107 11.69 0.05 -3.53
CA LYS A 107 12.21 -0.13 -2.16
C LYS A 107 11.18 -0.82 -1.28
N TRP A 108 9.94 -0.31 -1.26
CA TRP A 108 8.88 -0.86 -0.41
C TRP A 108 8.40 -2.24 -0.85
N ILE A 109 8.39 -2.54 -2.15
CA ILE A 109 8.13 -3.90 -2.63
C ILE A 109 9.15 -4.87 -2.03
N LYS A 110 10.45 -4.56 -2.09
CA LYS A 110 11.51 -5.41 -1.52
C LYS A 110 11.37 -5.59 -0.01
N ILE A 111 11.11 -4.50 0.73
CA ILE A 111 10.92 -4.56 2.20
C ILE A 111 9.77 -5.49 2.57
N LEU A 112 8.62 -5.35 1.91
CA LEU A 112 7.44 -6.18 2.20
C LEU A 112 7.63 -7.63 1.75
N GLU A 113 8.31 -7.87 0.63
CA GLU A 113 8.67 -9.22 0.17
C GLU A 113 9.60 -9.93 1.16
N ALA A 114 10.62 -9.23 1.67
CA ALA A 114 11.52 -9.79 2.68
C ALA A 114 10.75 -10.17 3.95
N LYS A 115 9.85 -9.30 4.42
CA LYS A 115 9.02 -9.57 5.60
C LYS A 115 8.01 -10.69 5.38
N THR A 116 7.41 -10.81 4.18
CA THR A 116 6.49 -11.91 3.87
C THR A 116 7.19 -13.26 3.70
N LYS A 117 8.43 -13.30 3.22
CA LYS A 117 9.23 -14.54 3.17
C LYS A 117 9.58 -15.09 4.55
N LEU A 118 9.63 -14.22 5.56
CA LEU A 118 9.89 -14.61 6.95
C LEU A 118 8.62 -15.11 7.67
N LEU A 119 7.44 -14.89 7.10
CA LEU A 119 6.19 -15.40 7.67
C LEU A 119 6.04 -16.88 7.30
N PRO A 120 5.68 -17.76 8.25
CA PRO A 120 5.38 -19.16 7.94
C PRO A 120 4.32 -19.22 6.83
N LYS A 121 4.60 -19.98 5.76
CA LYS A 121 3.67 -20.16 4.63
C LYS A 121 2.29 -20.70 5.06
N SER A 122 2.19 -21.26 6.26
CA SER A 122 0.96 -21.73 6.89
C SER A 122 -0.02 -20.62 7.31
N PHE A 123 0.39 -19.35 7.39
CA PHE A 123 -0.52 -18.23 7.66
C PHE A 123 -1.29 -17.76 6.42
N LEU A 124 -0.95 -18.24 5.22
CA LEU A 124 -1.68 -17.99 3.97
C LEU A 124 -2.83 -19.01 3.81
N ILE A 125 -3.70 -19.12 4.82
CA ILE A 125 -4.88 -20.00 4.74
C ILE A 125 -5.87 -19.51 3.67
N GLU A 126 -5.84 -18.22 3.30
CA GLU A 126 -6.76 -17.64 2.30
C GLU A 126 -6.53 -18.11 0.86
N GLU A 127 -5.42 -18.76 0.50
CA GLU A 127 -5.30 -19.41 -0.83
C GLU A 127 -5.68 -20.90 -0.81
N LYS A 128 -5.84 -21.54 0.35
CA LYS A 128 -6.18 -22.97 0.45
C LYS A 128 -7.67 -23.25 0.66
N CYS A 129 -8.48 -22.23 0.92
CA CYS A 129 -9.91 -22.36 1.14
C CYS A 129 -10.79 -21.84 -0.02
N ARG A 130 -10.32 -21.88 -1.27
CA ARG A 130 -11.20 -21.62 -2.44
C ARG A 130 -12.01 -22.85 -2.86
N PHE A 131 -11.89 -23.97 -2.13
CA PHE A 131 -12.54 -25.25 -2.44
C PHE A 131 -13.44 -25.79 -1.31
N LEU A 132 -13.74 -24.99 -0.28
CA LEU A 132 -14.68 -25.38 0.77
C LEU A 132 -15.70 -24.27 0.99
N SER A 133 -16.97 -24.64 0.81
CA SER A 133 -18.23 -23.87 0.76
C SER A 133 -18.56 -23.19 -0.56
#